data_AF-A0A529ZQD3-F1
#
_entry.id   AF-A0A529ZQD3-F1
#
_cell.length_a   1.000
_cell.length_b   1.000
_cell.length_c   1.000
_cell.angle_alpha   90.00
_cell.angle_beta   90.00
_cell.angle_gamma   90.00
#
_symmetry.space_group_name_H-M   'P 1'
#
loop_
_entity.id
_entity.type
_entity.pdbx_description
1 polymer ?
#
loop_
_entity_poly.entity_id
_entity_poly.type
_entity_poly.pdbx_seq_one_letter_code
_entity_poly.pdbx_strand_id
1 'polypeptide(L)'
;MFDAYIICGTPRTGSTLLCNLLKSTNKTGAPHSFYRRQDITEWAEEWGLPGRDTMSELDFDVTYLNAAIKAGKGGTGIFGLRLM
;
A
#
# COMPACT_ATOMS: atom_id res chain seq x y z
N MET A 1 -19.67 -6.61 -5.42
CA MET A 1 -18.90 -6.12 -4.26
C MET A 1 -17.50 -5.77 -4.77
N PHE A 2 -16.83 -4.77 -4.21
CA PHE A 2 -15.50 -4.34 -4.70
C PHE A 2 -14.40 -4.97 -3.87
N ASP A 3 -13.32 -5.41 -4.51
CA ASP A 3 -12.16 -6.00 -3.84
C ASP A 3 -11.05 -4.97 -3.55
N ALA A 4 -11.05 -3.85 -4.27
CA ALA A 4 -10.03 -2.81 -4.14
C ALA A 4 -10.52 -1.43 -4.60
N TYR A 5 -9.80 -0.40 -4.19
CA TYR A 5 -9.91 0.96 -4.73
C TYR A 5 -8.56 1.70 -4.69
N ILE A 6 -8.43 2.69 -5.56
CA ILE A 6 -7.24 3.56 -5.65
C ILE A 6 -7.68 5.02 -5.50
N ILE A 7 -7.04 5.73 -4.57
CA ILE A 7 -7.14 7.18 -4.44
C ILE A 7 -6.05 7.79 -5.31
N CYS A 8 -6.44 8.45 -6.39
CA CYS A 8 -5.52 9.23 -7.22
C CYS A 8 -5.53 10.69 -6.76
N GLY A 9 -4.37 11.27 -6.49
CA GLY A 9 -4.26 12.67 -6.11
C GLY A 9 -2.85 13.20 -6.27
N THR A 10 -2.64 14.44 -5.85
CA THR A 10 -1.32 15.08 -5.77
C THR A 10 -1.04 15.55 -4.34
N PRO A 11 0.20 15.91 -3.98
CA PRO A 11 0.54 16.36 -2.63
C PRO A 11 -0.37 17.50 -2.15
N ARG A 12 -0.79 17.42 -0.89
CA ARG A 12 -1.59 18.45 -0.18
C ARG A 12 -3.04 18.63 -0.67
N THR A 13 -3.62 17.64 -1.35
CA THR A 13 -5.04 17.59 -1.75
C THR A 13 -6.02 17.04 -0.71
N GLY A 14 -5.55 16.76 0.51
CA GLY A 14 -6.36 16.15 1.57
C GLY A 14 -6.45 14.61 1.51
N SER A 15 -5.77 13.97 0.54
CA SER A 15 -5.78 12.51 0.39
C SER A 15 -5.26 11.75 1.62
N THR A 16 -4.31 12.29 2.40
CA THR A 16 -3.90 11.70 3.69
C THR A 16 -5.05 11.70 4.71
N LEU A 17 -5.81 12.81 4.82
CA LEU A 17 -6.97 12.88 5.72
C LEU A 17 -8.02 11.86 5.31
N LEU A 18 -8.32 11.77 4.01
CA LEU A 18 -9.24 10.78 3.47
C LEU A 18 -8.78 9.35 3.78
N CYS A 19 -7.49 9.03 3.61
CA CYS A 19 -6.95 7.71 3.95
C CYS A 19 -7.18 7.36 5.43
N ASN A 20 -6.92 8.31 6.34
CA ASN A 20 -7.12 8.12 7.77
C ASN A 20 -8.60 7.91 8.13
N LEU A 21 -9.51 8.67 7.50
CA LEU A 21 -10.95 8.50 7.69
C LEU A 21 -11.46 7.16 7.16
N LEU A 22 -10.95 6.70 6.01
CA LEU A 22 -11.30 5.38 5.46
C LEU A 22 -10.80 4.27 6.40
N LYS A 23 -9.53 4.33 6.81
CA LYS A 23 -8.95 3.37 7.77
C LYS A 23 -9.74 3.31 9.08
N SER A 24 -10.16 4.45 9.63
CA SER A 24 -10.90 4.49 10.90
C SER A 24 -12.28 3.81 10.84
N THR A 25 -12.83 3.59 9.64
CA THR A 25 -14.08 2.82 9.49
C THR A 25 -13.91 1.34 9.79
N ASN A 26 -12.68 0.79 9.79
CA ASN A 26 -12.37 -0.64 9.86
C ASN A 26 -13.12 -1.48 8.79
N LYS A 27 -13.53 -0.86 7.67
CA LYS A 27 -14.30 -1.51 6.60
C LYS A 27 -13.67 -1.35 5.21
N THR A 28 -12.81 -0.35 5.02
CA THR A 28 -12.30 0.05 3.71
C THR A 28 -10.78 -0.13 3.61
N GLY A 29 -10.22 -1.04 4.39
CA GLY A 29 -8.79 -1.29 4.42
C GLY A 29 -7.97 -0.17 5.06
N ALA A 30 -6.71 -0.08 4.67
CA ALA A 30 -5.74 0.87 5.21
C ALA A 30 -4.95 1.53 4.05
N PRO A 31 -5.60 2.40 3.26
CA PRO A 31 -4.97 3.03 2.10
C PRO A 31 -3.72 3.85 2.49
N HIS A 32 -2.63 3.65 1.76
CA HIS A 32 -1.39 4.41 1.89
C HIS A 32 -0.65 4.52 0.55
N SER A 33 0.42 5.31 0.49
CA SER A 33 1.30 5.40 -0.68
C SER A 33 2.41 4.35 -0.66
N PHE A 34 2.05 3.09 -0.89
CA PHE A 34 3.04 2.00 -0.98
C PHE A 34 3.95 2.17 -2.22
N TYR A 35 3.44 2.71 -3.32
CA TYR A 35 4.19 2.83 -4.58
C TYR A 35 4.89 4.18 -4.80
N ARG A 36 5.16 4.94 -3.73
CA ARG A 36 6.03 6.11 -3.84
C ARG A 36 7.47 5.61 -3.93
N ARG A 37 8.15 5.87 -5.05
CA ARG A 37 9.49 5.31 -5.34
C ARG A 37 10.50 5.50 -4.21
N GLN A 38 10.45 6.63 -3.51
CA GLN A 38 11.34 6.93 -2.39
C GLN A 38 11.10 6.03 -1.17
N ASP A 39 9.88 5.51 -1.01
CA ASP A 39 9.42 4.80 0.18
C ASP A 39 9.41 3.28 -0.02
N ILE A 40 9.67 2.77 -1.25
CA ILE A 40 9.60 1.33 -1.54
C ILE A 40 10.55 0.52 -0.65
N THR A 41 11.78 1.00 -0.46
CA THR A 41 12.76 0.33 0.40
C THR A 41 12.31 0.34 1.86
N GLU A 42 11.82 1.48 2.36
CA GLU A 42 11.30 1.62 3.73
C GLU A 42 10.13 0.67 3.99
N TRP A 43 9.16 0.56 3.08
CA TRP A 43 8.05 -0.38 3.20
C TRP A 43 8.50 -1.84 3.17
N ALA A 44 9.45 -2.18 2.30
CA ALA A 44 9.98 -3.53 2.23
C ALA A 44 10.66 -3.93 3.55
N GLU A 45 11.42 -3.01 4.15
CA GLU A 45 12.03 -3.19 5.46
C GLU A 45 10.98 -3.29 6.58
N GLU A 46 9.97 -2.41 6.60
CA GLU A 46 8.87 -2.44 7.59
C GLU A 46 8.10 -3.76 7.56
N TRP A 47 7.91 -4.35 6.37
CA TRP A 47 7.24 -5.64 6.20
C TRP A 47 8.17 -6.85 6.32
N GLY A 48 9.47 -6.65 6.55
CA GLY A 48 10.46 -7.71 6.68
C GLY A 48 10.68 -8.51 5.39
N LEU A 49 10.56 -7.87 4.22
CA LEU A 49 10.82 -8.51 2.94
C LEU A 49 12.32 -8.72 2.73
N PRO A 50 12.73 -9.76 1.98
CA PRO A 50 14.14 -9.93 1.62
C PRO A 50 14.63 -8.77 0.75
N GLY A 51 15.92 -8.46 0.87
CA GLY A 51 16.57 -7.40 0.10
C GLY A 51 16.44 -7.62 -1.41
N ARG A 52 16.38 -6.53 -2.18
CA ARG A 52 16.28 -6.57 -3.65
C ARG A 52 17.41 -7.35 -4.32
N ASP A 53 18.58 -7.42 -3.68
CA ASP A 53 19.77 -8.15 -4.12
C ASP A 53 19.71 -9.66 -3.87
N THR A 54 18.73 -10.14 -3.10
CA THR A 54 18.59 -11.56 -2.74
C THR A 54 17.73 -12.36 -3.72
N MET A 55 17.06 -11.70 -4.66
CA MET A 55 16.15 -12.32 -5.63
C MET A 55 16.14 -11.58 -6.97
N SER A 56 15.44 -12.12 -7.97
CA SER A 56 15.25 -11.42 -9.24
C SER A 56 14.35 -10.19 -9.06
N GLU A 57 14.42 -9.23 -9.98
CA GLU A 57 13.56 -8.05 -9.97
C GLU A 57 12.07 -8.43 -9.99
N LEU A 58 11.70 -9.40 -10.83
CA LEU A 58 10.32 -9.89 -10.91
C LEU A 58 9.85 -10.53 -9.60
N ASP A 59 10.70 -11.34 -8.97
CA ASP A 59 10.36 -11.98 -7.69
C ASP A 59 10.17 -10.95 -6.58
N PHE A 60 11.02 -9.91 -6.58
CA PHE A 60 10.87 -8.79 -5.65
C PHE A 60 9.56 -8.06 -5.86
N ASP A 61 9.24 -7.71 -7.11
CA ASP A 61 8.02 -6.97 -7.43
C ASP A 61 6.75 -7.75 -7.09
N VAL A 62 6.73 -9.06 -7.32
CA VAL A 62 5.62 -9.94 -6.92
C VAL A 62 5.52 -10.01 -5.39
N THR A 63 6.64 -10.20 -4.69
CA THR A 63 6.69 -10.26 -3.22
C THR A 63 6.22 -8.94 -2.61
N TYR A 64 6.68 -7.82 -3.14
CA TYR A 64 6.33 -6.47 -2.71
C TYR A 64 4.84 -6.18 -2.95
N LEU A 65 4.32 -6.51 -4.12
CA LEU A 65 2.89 -6.32 -4.44
C LEU A 65 2.00 -7.12 -3.48
N ASN A 66 2.36 -8.37 -3.19
CA ASN A 66 1.60 -9.20 -2.25
C ASN A 66 1.61 -8.60 -0.83
N ALA A 67 2.76 -8.07 -0.39
CA ALA A 67 2.88 -7.40 0.90
C ALA A 67 2.06 -6.09 0.94
N ALA A 68 2.11 -5.28 -0.12
CA ALA A 68 1.34 -4.06 -0.25
C ALA A 68 -0.18 -4.33 -0.25
N ILE A 69 -0.64 -5.39 -0.92
CA ILE A 69 -2.05 -5.82 -0.89
C ILE A 69 -2.45 -6.20 0.54
N LYS A 70 -1.62 -6.98 1.25
CA LYS A 70 -1.87 -7.37 2.64
C LYS A 70 -1.92 -6.15 3.57
N ALA A 71 -0.96 -5.23 3.44
CA ALA A 71 -0.90 -4.01 4.23
C ALA A 71 -2.11 -3.09 3.95
N GLY A 72 -2.42 -2.85 2.68
CA GLY A 72 -3.54 -2.01 2.26
C GLY A 72 -4.92 -2.61 2.54
N LYS A 73 -5.02 -3.94 2.75
CA LYS A 73 -6.23 -4.56 3.29
C LYS A 73 -6.45 -4.25 4.76
N GLY A 74 -5.38 -4.01 5.54
CA GLY A 74 -5.48 -3.58 6.94
C GLY A 74 -6.35 -4.48 7.83
N GLY A 75 -6.39 -5.79 7.56
CA GLY A 75 -7.26 -6.75 8.25
C GLY A 75 -8.72 -6.80 7.76
N THR A 76 -9.07 -6.03 6.73
CA THR A 76 -10.38 -6.04 6.08
C THR A 76 -10.37 -6.83 4.77
N GLY A 77 -11.55 -6.98 4.14
CA GLY A 77 -11.68 -7.62 2.83
C GLY A 77 -11.29 -6.75 1.63
N ILE A 78 -11.10 -5.43 1.81
CA ILE A 78 -10.93 -4.47 0.72
C ILE A 78 -9.51 -3.90 0.73
N PHE A 79 -8.82 -3.95 -0.40
CA PHE A 79 -7.51 -3.33 -0.59
C PHE A 79 -7.64 -1.83 -0.93
N GLY A 80 -7.06 -0.97 -0.09
CA GLY A 80 -6.94 0.46 -0.38
C GLY A 80 -5.52 0.86 -0.77
N LEU A 81 -5.38 1.71 -1.79
CA LEU A 81 -4.10 2.30 -2.22
C LEU A 81 -4.26 3.80 -2.49
N ARG A 82 -3.19 4.57 -2.27
CA ARG A 82 -3.08 5.96 -2.73
C ARG A 82 -1.92 6.10 -3.71
N LEU A 83 -2.24 6.51 -4.94
CA LEU A 83 -1.25 6.87 -5.97
C LEU A 83 -1.11 8.38 -6.02
N MET A 84 0.13 8.86 -5.86
CA MET A 84 0.49 10.26 -5.76
C MET A 84 1.89 10.51 -6.33
#